data_AF-A0A7C1XH83-F1
#
_entry.id   AF-A0A7C1XH83-F1
#
_cell.length_a   1.000
_cell.length_b   1.000
_cell.length_c   1.000
_cell.angle_alpha   90.00
_cell.angle_beta   90.00
_cell.angle_gamma   90.00
#
_symmetry.space_group_name_H-M   'P 1'
#
loop_
_entity.id
_entity.type
_entity.pdbx_description
1 polymer ?
#
loop_
_entity_poly.entity_id
_entity_poly.type
_entity_poly.pdbx_seq_one_letter_code
_entity_poly.pdbx_strand_id
1 'polypeptide(L)'
;MRTLYTVFFLAPFIISTLYGDAYAGAERIFAIHIWACLFVYLGVARGQYLINEGLIRVSFFTTALGAAVNVGLNLVLIPRYEGVGAAVASVISYAASGYLSSFVYPRLFETGIMQSKAFVAPVRYVVAFLRK
;
A
#
# COMPACT_ATOMS: atom_id res chain seq x y z
N MET A 1 -11.11 -2.05 -5.30
CA MET A 1 -11.29 -0.60 -5.56
C MET A 1 -12.65 -0.06 -5.10
N ARG A 2 -13.77 -0.75 -5.36
CA ARG A 2 -15.12 -0.28 -4.97
C ARG A 2 -15.29 -0.01 -3.46
N THR A 3 -14.66 -0.81 -2.61
CA THR A 3 -14.68 -0.67 -1.14
C THR A 3 -13.88 0.54 -0.62
N LEU A 4 -12.79 0.93 -1.29
CA LEU A 4 -11.96 2.07 -0.87
C LEU A 4 -12.70 3.40 -1.04
N TYR A 5 -13.47 3.53 -2.13
CA TYR A 5 -14.32 4.70 -2.35
C TYR A 5 -15.41 4.83 -1.30
N THR A 6 -16.07 3.71 -0.94
CA THR A 6 -17.11 3.73 0.10
C THR A 6 -16.54 4.16 1.43
N VAL A 7 -15.37 3.64 1.82
CA VAL A 7 -14.71 4.00 3.08
C VAL A 7 -14.25 5.47 3.05
N PHE A 8 -13.70 5.97 1.94
CA PHE A 8 -13.27 7.37 1.85
C PHE A 8 -14.42 8.37 2.00
N PHE A 9 -15.56 8.11 1.35
CA PHE A 9 -16.72 9.00 1.44
C PHE A 9 -17.48 8.89 2.77
N LEU A 10 -17.47 7.71 3.41
CA LEU A 10 -18.18 7.47 4.66
C LEU A 10 -17.34 7.75 5.92
N ALA A 11 -16.00 7.80 5.78
CA ALA A 11 -15.08 8.06 6.89
C ALA A 11 -15.36 9.37 7.66
N PRO A 12 -15.61 10.53 7.02
CA PRO A 12 -15.87 11.78 7.75
C PRO A 12 -17.13 11.67 8.64
N PHE A 13 -18.18 11.03 8.13
CA PHE A 13 -19.44 10.84 8.84
C PHE A 13 -19.30 9.84 10.01
N ILE A 14 -18.55 8.75 9.81
CA ILE A 14 -18.30 7.75 10.85
C ILE A 14 -17.44 8.34 11.98
N ILE A 15 -16.38 9.08 11.63
CA ILE A 15 -15.44 9.64 12.62
C ILE A 15 -16.12 10.73 13.46
N SER A 16 -16.86 11.66 12.84
CA SER A 16 -17.53 12.72 13.60
C SER A 16 -18.64 12.18 14.51
N THR A 17 -19.37 11.15 14.09
CA THR A 17 -20.52 10.61 14.84
C THR A 17 -20.10 9.67 15.98
N LEU A 18 -19.03 8.87 15.80
CA LEU A 18 -18.60 7.90 16.81
C LEU A 18 -17.53 8.42 17.78
N TYR A 19 -16.69 9.36 17.34
CA TYR A 19 -15.47 9.73 18.08
C TYR A 19 -15.40 11.21 18.48
N GLY A 20 -16.23 12.08 17.89
CA GLY A 20 -16.31 13.51 18.24
C GLY A 20 -15.05 14.33 17.91
N ASP A 21 -15.03 15.60 18.34
CA ASP A 21 -13.96 16.58 18.02
C ASP A 21 -12.58 16.21 18.58
N ALA A 22 -12.52 15.28 19.55
CA ALA A 22 -11.25 14.78 20.11
C ALA A 22 -10.39 14.01 19.08
N TYR A 23 -10.97 13.59 17.96
CA TYR A 23 -10.29 12.92 16.86
C TYR A 23 -10.09 13.81 15.62
N ALA A 24 -10.27 15.13 15.76
CA ALA A 24 -9.91 16.09 14.71
C ALA A 24 -8.41 15.93 14.35
N GLY A 25 -8.12 15.48 13.14
CA GLY A 25 -6.79 15.11 12.65
C GLY A 25 -6.69 13.64 12.19
N ALA A 26 -7.55 12.75 12.68
CA ALA A 26 -7.59 11.34 12.27
C ALA A 26 -8.01 11.17 10.81
N GLU A 27 -8.80 12.11 10.27
CA GLU A 27 -9.17 12.14 8.86
C GLU A 27 -7.95 12.23 7.94
N ARG A 28 -6.90 12.95 8.34
CA ARG A 28 -5.65 13.06 7.57
C ARG A 28 -4.86 11.75 7.58
N ILE A 29 -4.79 11.10 8.74
CA ILE A 29 -4.14 9.80 8.91
C ILE A 29 -4.86 8.76 8.04
N PHE A 30 -6.19 8.72 8.09
CA PHE A 30 -7.01 7.83 7.25
C PHE A 30 -6.83 8.08 5.76
N ALA A 31 -6.84 9.35 5.33
CA ALA A 31 -6.63 9.72 3.93
C ALA A 31 -5.28 9.23 3.39
N ILE A 32 -4.21 9.34 4.19
CA ILE A 32 -2.89 8.83 3.82
C ILE A 32 -2.88 7.29 3.80
N HIS A 33 -3.50 6.64 4.77
CA HIS A 33 -3.52 5.18 4.88
C HIS A 33 -4.25 4.49 3.72
N ILE A 34 -5.21 5.15 3.07
CA ILE A 34 -5.90 4.59 1.90
C ILE A 34 -4.93 4.29 0.75
N TRP A 35 -3.86 5.09 0.61
CA TRP A 35 -2.80 4.81 -0.35
C TRP A 35 -1.96 3.58 0.02
N ALA A 36 -1.83 3.25 1.31
CA ALA A 36 -1.16 2.03 1.75
C ALA A 36 -1.88 0.78 1.23
N CYS A 37 -3.21 0.77 1.25
CA CYS A 37 -4.02 -0.37 0.81
C CYS A 37 -3.67 -0.83 -0.60
N LEU A 38 -3.40 0.12 -1.51
CA LEU A 38 -3.00 -0.17 -2.88
C LEU A 38 -1.73 -1.04 -2.93
N PHE A 39 -0.69 -0.65 -2.18
CA PHE A 39 0.57 -1.39 -2.12
C PHE A 39 0.44 -2.70 -1.36
N VAL A 40 -0.38 -2.75 -0.31
CA VAL A 40 -0.66 -3.96 0.46
C VAL A 40 -1.27 -5.04 -0.44
N TYR A 41 -2.28 -4.72 -1.25
CA TYR A 41 -2.89 -5.71 -2.14
C TYR A 41 -1.91 -6.24 -3.20
N LEU A 42 -1.03 -5.37 -3.73
CA LEU A 42 0.03 -5.80 -4.64
C LEU A 42 1.04 -6.72 -3.97
N GLY A 43 1.38 -6.43 -2.70
CA GLY A 43 2.24 -7.27 -1.87
C GLY A 43 1.63 -8.65 -1.62
N VAL A 44 0.33 -8.72 -1.30
CA VAL A 44 -0.38 -9.99 -1.06
C VAL A 44 -0.42 -10.85 -2.33
N ALA A 45 -0.77 -10.26 -3.48
CA ALA A 45 -0.79 -10.97 -4.76
C ALA A 45 0.61 -11.50 -5.14
N ARG A 46 1.65 -10.69 -4.92
CA ARG A 46 3.04 -11.10 -5.14
C ARG A 46 3.49 -12.18 -4.16
N GLY A 47 3.05 -12.13 -2.91
CA GLY A 47 3.36 -13.15 -1.91
C GLY A 47 2.90 -14.54 -2.36
N GLN A 48 1.69 -14.64 -2.90
CA GLN A 48 1.16 -15.90 -3.46
C GLN A 48 1.99 -16.39 -4.66
N TYR A 49 2.40 -15.50 -5.56
CA TYR A 49 3.28 -15.84 -6.67
C TYR A 49 4.65 -16.37 -6.19
N LEU A 50 5.26 -15.70 -5.21
CA LEU A 50 6.55 -16.09 -4.63
C LEU A 50 6.50 -17.46 -3.95
N ILE A 51 5.38 -17.80 -3.29
CA ILE A 51 5.18 -19.11 -2.67
C ILE A 51 5.10 -20.20 -3.74
N ASN A 52 4.33 -19.97 -4.81
CA ASN A 52 4.17 -20.93 -5.91
C ASN A 52 5.48 -21.21 -6.66
N GLU A 53 6.34 -20.19 -6.81
CA GLU A 53 7.65 -20.31 -7.46
C GLU A 53 8.77 -20.85 -6.51
N GLY A 54 8.44 -21.13 -5.24
CA GLY A 54 9.42 -21.59 -4.24
C GLY A 54 10.43 -20.53 -3.79
N LEU A 55 10.14 -19.24 -4.01
CA LEU A 55 11.01 -18.10 -3.76
C LEU A 55 10.79 -17.45 -2.37
N ILE A 56 10.36 -18.22 -1.38
CA ILE A 56 10.04 -17.76 -0.02
C ILE A 56 11.19 -16.99 0.66
N ARG A 57 12.44 -17.38 0.42
CA ARG A 57 13.62 -16.67 0.99
C ARG A 57 13.68 -15.23 0.49
N VAL A 58 13.32 -14.99 -0.77
CA VAL A 58 13.28 -13.63 -1.32
C VAL A 58 12.16 -12.84 -0.67
N SER A 59 10.98 -13.44 -0.46
CA SER A 59 9.89 -12.80 0.29
C SER A 59 10.37 -12.32 1.66
N PHE A 60 11.07 -13.17 2.41
CA PHE A 60 11.60 -12.85 3.73
C PHE A 60 12.55 -11.64 3.70
N PHE A 61 13.53 -11.63 2.79
CA PHE A 61 14.46 -10.48 2.65
C PHE A 61 13.71 -9.19 2.29
N THR A 62 12.71 -9.26 1.43
CA THR A 62 11.96 -8.07 1.03
C THR A 62 11.04 -7.53 2.12
N THR A 63 10.44 -8.41 2.93
CA THR A 63 9.68 -8.01 4.12
C THR A 63 10.60 -7.44 5.20
N ALA A 64 11.77 -8.03 5.40
CA ALA A 64 12.78 -7.51 6.34
C ALA A 64 13.27 -6.11 5.94
N LEU A 65 13.53 -5.87 4.65
CA LEU A 65 13.82 -4.53 4.13
C LEU A 65 12.67 -3.55 4.38
N GLY A 66 11.43 -3.95 4.10
CA GLY A 66 10.25 -3.15 4.38
C GLY A 66 10.13 -2.76 5.86
N ALA A 67 10.35 -3.72 6.76
CA ALA A 67 10.33 -3.48 8.20
C ALA A 67 11.46 -2.55 8.65
N ALA A 68 12.68 -2.71 8.13
CA ALA A 68 13.80 -1.83 8.42
C ALA A 68 13.53 -0.38 7.98
N VAL A 69 12.97 -0.20 6.77
CA VAL A 69 12.53 1.11 6.27
C VAL A 69 11.43 1.68 7.15
N ASN A 70 10.48 0.84 7.61
CA ASN A 70 9.39 1.27 8.49
C ASN A 70 9.90 1.80 9.82
N VAL A 71 10.78 1.06 10.49
CA VAL A 71 11.38 1.46 11.76
C VAL A 71 12.22 2.72 11.57
N GLY A 72 13.07 2.76 10.54
CA GLY A 72 13.91 3.93 10.26
C GLY A 72 13.10 5.20 9.99
N LEU A 73 12.03 5.09 9.18
CA LEU A 73 11.14 6.22 8.92
C LEU A 73 10.33 6.61 10.14
N ASN A 74 9.82 5.64 10.91
CA ASN A 74 9.09 5.94 12.14
C ASN A 74 9.96 6.71 13.15
N LEU A 75 11.23 6.34 13.31
CA LEU A 75 12.17 7.03 14.20
C LEU A 75 12.43 8.50 13.79
N VAL A 76 12.33 8.82 12.50
CA VAL A 76 12.56 10.18 11.98
C VAL A 76 11.27 10.99 11.88
N LEU A 77 10.16 10.37 11.48
CA LEU A 77 8.90 11.04 11.16
C LEU A 77 7.98 11.18 12.38
N ILE A 78 7.95 10.23 13.32
CA ILE A 78 7.09 10.32 14.51
C ILE A 78 7.46 11.54 15.37
N PRO A 79 8.74 11.87 15.63
CA PRO A 79 9.07 13.05 16.44
C PRO A 79 8.65 14.39 15.82
N ARG A 80 8.41 14.43 14.50
CA ARG A 80 8.09 15.67 13.77
C ARG A 80 6.62 15.77 13.36
N TYR A 81 5.98 14.63 13.09
CA TYR A 81 4.65 14.55 12.48
C TYR A 81 3.70 13.58 13.20
N GLU A 82 4.10 13.04 14.35
CA GLU A 82 3.30 12.16 15.22
C GLU A 82 2.61 11.02 14.42
N GLY A 83 1.29 10.88 14.57
CA GLY A 83 0.49 9.85 13.90
C GLY A 83 0.46 9.99 12.37
N VAL A 84 0.58 11.21 11.83
CA VAL A 84 0.70 11.43 10.38
C VAL A 84 2.02 10.87 9.87
N GLY A 85 3.10 11.08 10.63
CA GLY A 85 4.41 10.51 10.34
C GLY A 85 4.39 8.98 10.28
N ALA A 86 3.70 8.34 11.23
CA ALA A 86 3.56 6.89 11.27
C ALA A 86 2.77 6.34 10.06
N ALA A 87 1.73 7.05 9.62
CA ALA A 87 0.96 6.68 8.44
C ALA A 87 1.80 6.74 7.17
N VAL A 88 2.55 7.83 6.98
CA VAL A 88 3.44 8.01 5.82
C VAL A 88 4.55 6.96 5.81
N ALA A 89 5.20 6.71 6.96
CA ALA A 89 6.21 5.68 7.10
C ALA A 89 5.67 4.30 6.67
N SER A 90 4.44 3.97 7.06
CA SER A 90 3.78 2.71 6.71
C SER A 90 3.51 2.59 5.22
N VAL A 91 2.96 3.64 4.57
CA VAL A 91 2.73 3.66 3.11
C VAL A 91 4.04 3.42 2.36
N ILE A 92 5.10 4.16 2.72
CA ILE A 92 6.40 4.05 2.06
C ILE A 92 7.01 2.65 2.27
N SER A 93 6.83 2.07 3.45
CA SER A 93 7.35 0.73 3.76
C SER A 93 6.63 -0.36 2.97
N TYR A 94 5.32 -0.26 2.79
CA TYR A 94 4.56 -1.16 1.92
C TYR A 94 4.94 -0.99 0.45
N ALA A 95 5.15 0.25 -0.01
CA ALA A 95 5.67 0.50 -1.35
C ALA A 95 7.08 -0.08 -1.53
N ALA A 96 7.95 0.05 -0.52
CA ALA A 96 9.31 -0.48 -0.52
C ALA A 96 9.30 -2.02 -0.57
N SER A 97 8.53 -2.65 0.31
CA SER A 97 8.43 -4.11 0.41
C SER A 97 7.72 -4.74 -0.78
N GLY A 98 6.61 -4.14 -1.24
CA GLY A 98 5.72 -4.75 -2.23
C GLY A 98 6.08 -4.44 -3.67
N TYR A 99 6.63 -3.25 -3.94
CA TYR A 99 6.88 -2.73 -5.29
C TYR A 99 8.38 -2.52 -5.59
N LEU A 100 9.08 -1.69 -4.81
CA LEU A 100 10.49 -1.38 -5.06
C LEU A 100 11.39 -2.62 -4.97
N SER A 101 11.11 -3.51 -4.01
CA SER A 101 11.90 -4.74 -3.87
C SER A 101 11.76 -5.71 -5.04
N SER A 102 10.71 -5.57 -5.88
CA SER A 102 10.57 -6.33 -7.13
C SER A 102 11.64 -5.95 -8.16
N PHE A 103 12.16 -4.72 -8.11
CA PHE A 103 13.19 -4.21 -9.04
C PHE A 103 14.63 -4.51 -8.58
N VAL A 104 14.82 -4.85 -7.31
CA VAL A 104 16.14 -5.19 -6.75
C VAL A 104 16.56 -6.60 -7.15
N TYR A 105 15.61 -7.50 -7.40
CA TYR A 105 15.89 -8.88 -7.81
C TYR A 105 15.56 -9.10 -9.30
N PRO A 106 16.52 -9.48 -10.15
CA PRO A 106 16.29 -9.66 -11.59
C PRO A 106 15.24 -10.74 -11.90
N ARG A 107 15.10 -11.75 -11.03
CA ARG A 107 14.07 -12.80 -11.17
C ARG A 107 12.65 -12.33 -10.84
N LEU A 108 12.50 -11.17 -10.20
CA LEU A 108 11.22 -10.54 -9.85
C LEU A 108 10.85 -9.37 -10.76
N PHE A 109 11.72 -9.05 -11.74
CA PHE A 109 11.50 -7.95 -12.66
C PHE A 109 10.25 -8.17 -13.52
N GLU A 110 9.98 -9.40 -13.93
CA GLU A 110 8.74 -9.76 -14.63
C GLU A 110 7.49 -9.55 -13.76
N THR A 111 7.57 -9.88 -12.47
CA THR A 111 6.49 -9.62 -11.52
C THR A 111 6.28 -8.12 -11.30
N GLY A 112 7.36 -7.33 -11.24
CA GLY A 112 7.31 -5.88 -11.21
C GLY A 112 6.62 -5.29 -12.45
N ILE A 113 6.97 -5.78 -13.64
CA ILE A 113 6.33 -5.38 -14.90
C ILE A 113 4.85 -5.79 -14.92
N MET A 114 4.50 -6.97 -14.40
CA MET A 114 3.10 -7.40 -14.27
C MET A 114 2.32 -6.52 -13.29
N GLN A 115 2.92 -6.15 -12.15
CA GLN A 115 2.32 -5.19 -11.20
C GLN A 115 2.09 -3.83 -11.86
N SER A 116 3.07 -3.29 -12.62
CA SER A 116 2.92 -2.04 -13.36
C SER A 116 1.86 -2.12 -14.47
N LYS A 117 1.76 -3.24 -15.18
CA LYS A 117 0.69 -3.47 -16.17
C LYS A 117 -0.68 -3.58 -15.52
N ALA A 118 -0.79 -4.16 -14.32
CA ALA A 118 -2.04 -4.27 -13.57
C ALA A 118 -2.61 -2.90 -13.16
N PHE A 119 -1.76 -1.90 -12.95
CA PHE A 119 -2.21 -0.51 -12.74
C PHE A 119 -2.93 0.09 -13.96
N VAL A 120 -2.50 -0.29 -15.17
CA VAL A 120 -3.04 0.24 -16.44
C VAL A 120 -4.17 -0.65 -16.99
N ALA A 121 -4.23 -1.92 -16.59
CA ALA A 121 -5.25 -2.89 -16.98
C ALA A 121 -6.72 -2.48 -16.70
N PRO A 122 -7.09 -1.88 -15.55
CA PRO A 122 -8.48 -1.45 -15.32
C PRO A 122 -8.95 -0.42 -16.34
N VAL A 123 -8.06 0.48 -16.78
CA VAL A 123 -8.37 1.45 -17.85
C VAL A 123 -8.62 0.74 -19.17
N ARG A 124 -7.82 -0.28 -19.51
CA ARG A 124 -8.00 -1.06 -20.75
C ARG A 124 -9.30 -1.87 -20.74
N TYR A 125 -9.67 -2.47 -19.61
CA TYR A 125 -10.93 -3.21 -19.48
C TYR A 125 -12.17 -2.32 -19.52
N VAL A 126 -12.11 -1.14 -18.88
CA VAL A 126 -13.20 -0.15 -18.93
C VAL A 126 -13.36 0.43 -20.35
N VAL A 127 -12.26 0.75 -21.04
CA VAL A 127 -12.30 1.22 -22.43
C VAL A 127 -12.78 0.13 -23.39
N ALA A 128 -12.39 -1.13 -23.19
CA ALA A 128 -12.89 -2.25 -23.99
C ALA A 128 -14.37 -2.56 -23.74
N PHE A 129 -14.87 -2.32 -22.52
CA PHE A 129 -16.29 -2.45 -22.17
C PHE A 129 -17.14 -1.30 -22.73
N LEU A 130 -16.63 -0.06 -22.73
CA LEU A 130 -17.28 1.12 -23.31
C LEU A 130 -17.28 1.16 -24.85
N ARG A 131 -16.51 0.28 -25.49
CA ARG A 131 -16.40 0.15 -26.95
C ARG A 131 -17.25 -1.00 -27.51
N LYS A 132 -18.07 -1.65 -26.67
CA LYS A 132 -19.19 -2.52 -27.07
C LYS A 132 -20.49 -1.74 -26.97
#